data_AF-A0A7S1YJR0-F1
#
_entry.id   AF-A0A7S1YJR0-F1
#
_cell.length_a   1.000
_cell.length_b   1.000
_cell.length_c   1.000
_cell.angle_alpha   90.00
_cell.angle_beta   90.00
_cell.angle_gamma   90.00
#
_symmetry.space_group_name_H-M   'P 1'
#
loop_
_entity.id
_entity.type
_entity.pdbx_description
1 polymer ?
#
loop_
_entity_poly.entity_id
_entity_poly.type
_entity_poly.pdbx_seq_one_letter_code
_entity_poly.pdbx_strand_id
1 'polypeptide(L)'
;VYLVSSSSSETSDEYTFIRKRTTLTKDGREGGSAYGLTTVTKSSSKEGGQKSDVVERKRIITSREWMSSFRQRDPTRHIVKQRRISFLYNQQSFNIHVYEEPVQGLSILHAQVDEKAPSASAGGEQADVEIPPFLSVERPLRQTAEDEKLYGAYSLSTIKGEGGSSE
;
A
#
# COMPACT_ATOMS: atom_id res chain seq x y z
N VAL A 1 5.94 8.17 0.10
CA VAL A 1 5.95 9.66 0.02
C VAL A 1 5.37 10.04 -1.32
N TYR A 2 4.25 10.72 -1.34
CA TYR A 2 3.58 11.11 -2.58
C TYR A 2 4.19 12.40 -3.14
N LEU A 3 4.24 12.50 -4.47
CA LEU A 3 4.75 13.66 -5.19
C LEU A 3 3.58 14.49 -5.73
N VAL A 4 3.82 15.78 -5.97
CA VAL A 4 2.84 16.65 -6.61
C VAL A 4 2.52 16.07 -7.99
N SER A 5 1.23 15.85 -8.29
CA SER A 5 0.82 15.36 -9.61
C SER A 5 1.01 16.46 -10.65
N SER A 6 1.73 16.17 -11.72
CA SER A 6 2.04 17.13 -12.79
C SER A 6 1.00 17.15 -13.91
N SER A 7 0.01 16.24 -13.91
CA SER A 7 -0.98 16.15 -14.99
C SER A 7 -2.23 15.39 -14.56
N SER A 8 -3.32 16.13 -14.30
CA SER A 8 -4.67 15.58 -14.37
C SER A 8 -5.20 15.82 -15.78
N SER A 9 -5.29 14.79 -16.61
CA SER A 9 -6.14 14.86 -17.81
C SER A 9 -7.57 14.53 -17.38
N GLU A 10 -8.59 15.07 -18.09
CA GLU A 10 -10.01 14.83 -17.77
C GLU A 10 -10.44 13.35 -17.81
N THR A 11 -9.55 12.47 -18.30
CA THR A 11 -9.81 11.05 -18.60
C THR A 11 -8.93 10.08 -17.80
N SER A 12 -7.99 10.57 -16.97
CA SER A 12 -7.13 9.69 -16.19
C SER A 12 -6.66 10.32 -14.88
N ASP A 13 -6.91 9.60 -13.78
CA ASP A 13 -6.32 9.93 -12.49
C ASP A 13 -4.92 9.32 -12.41
N GLU A 14 -3.91 10.18 -12.37
CA GLU A 14 -2.51 9.78 -12.18
C GLU A 14 -1.96 10.31 -10.86
N TYR A 15 -1.25 9.43 -10.14
CA TYR A 15 -0.43 9.84 -9.00
C TYR A 15 0.92 9.13 -9.00
N THR A 16 1.92 9.81 -8.46
CA THR A 16 3.28 9.28 -8.33
C THR A 16 3.73 9.32 -6.87
N PHE A 17 4.48 8.32 -6.45
CA PHE A 17 5.10 8.28 -5.12
C PHE A 17 6.49 7.66 -5.15
N ILE A 18 7.35 8.13 -4.25
CA ILE A 18 8.63 7.51 -3.94
C ILE A 18 8.55 6.68 -2.67
N ARG A 19 9.32 5.60 -2.64
CA ARG A 19 9.47 4.69 -1.50
C ARG A 19 10.94 4.52 -1.16
N LYS A 20 11.27 4.61 0.13
CA LYS A 20 12.53 4.14 0.71
C LYS A 20 12.20 2.89 1.53
N ARG A 21 12.96 1.81 1.36
CA ARG A 21 12.90 0.61 2.21
C ARG A 21 14.25 0.42 2.86
N THR A 22 14.28 0.48 4.19
CA THR A 22 15.47 0.15 4.97
C THR A 22 15.35 -1.26 5.52
N THR A 23 16.38 -2.08 5.39
CA THR A 23 16.49 -3.35 6.11
C THR A 23 17.11 -3.12 7.48
N LEU A 24 16.56 -3.77 8.51
CA LEU A 24 17.14 -3.75 9.85
C LEU A 24 17.99 -5.01 10.06
N THR A 25 19.14 -4.85 10.71
CA THR A 25 19.96 -5.97 11.17
C THR A 25 19.32 -6.62 12.41
N LYS A 26 19.87 -7.76 12.84
CA LYS A 26 19.42 -8.45 14.07
C LYS A 26 19.49 -7.55 15.31
N ASP A 27 20.44 -6.62 15.35
CA ASP A 27 20.63 -5.67 16.46
C ASP A 27 19.81 -4.38 16.29
N GLY A 28 18.87 -4.35 15.32
CA GLY A 28 18.01 -3.20 15.05
C GLY A 28 18.69 -2.02 14.33
N ARG A 29 19.91 -2.20 13.83
CA ARG A 29 20.63 -1.15 13.08
C ARG A 29 20.21 -1.14 11.60
N GLU A 30 20.33 0.00 10.93
CA GLU A 30 20.08 0.07 9.49
C GLU A 30 21.17 -0.71 8.74
N GLY A 31 20.79 -1.74 7.97
CA GLY A 31 21.71 -2.54 7.16
C GLY A 31 21.89 -1.98 5.75
N GLY A 32 20.80 -1.55 5.10
CA GLY A 32 20.84 -0.97 3.75
C GLY A 32 19.50 -0.37 3.33
N SER A 33 19.54 0.50 2.33
CA SER A 33 18.36 1.18 1.79
C SER A 33 18.17 0.93 0.30
N ALA A 34 16.93 0.62 -0.10
CA ALA A 34 16.50 0.58 -1.50
C ALA A 34 15.48 1.69 -1.77
N TYR A 35 15.56 2.29 -2.96
CA TYR A 35 14.70 3.41 -3.35
C TYR A 35 13.93 3.06 -4.62
N GLY A 36 12.66 3.43 -4.66
CA GLY A 36 11.80 3.23 -5.82
C GLY A 36 10.89 4.42 -6.08
N LEU A 37 10.54 4.59 -7.35
CA LEU A 37 9.52 5.49 -7.85
C LEU A 37 8.40 4.63 -8.45
N THR A 38 7.16 4.93 -8.09
CA THR A 38 5.98 4.28 -8.65
C THR A 38 5.05 5.35 -9.21
N THR A 39 4.65 5.18 -10.46
CA THR A 39 3.58 5.96 -11.10
C THR A 39 2.38 5.06 -11.27
N VAL A 40 1.21 5.52 -10.85
CA VAL A 40 -0.06 4.80 -10.94
C VAL A 40 -1.00 5.61 -11.81
N THR A 41 -1.48 4.99 -12.87
CA THR A 41 -2.43 5.58 -13.81
C THR A 41 -3.72 4.78 -13.76
N LYS A 42 -4.84 5.45 -13.49
CA LYS A 42 -6.18 4.86 -13.52
C LYS A 42 -6.88 5.32 -14.80
N SER A 43 -7.30 4.40 -15.65
CA SER A 43 -8.11 4.74 -16.82
C SER A 43 -9.58 4.86 -16.40
N SER A 44 -10.26 5.95 -16.80
CA SER A 44 -11.71 6.02 -16.66
C SER A 44 -12.36 5.29 -17.83
N SER A 45 -12.85 4.06 -17.61
CA SER A 45 -13.77 3.40 -18.53
C SER A 45 -15.16 4.06 -18.44
N LYS A 46 -15.38 5.11 -19.23
CA LYS A 46 -16.68 5.82 -19.27
C LYS A 46 -17.77 5.11 -20.10
N GLU A 47 -17.54 3.90 -20.60
CA GLU A 47 -18.57 3.13 -21.31
C GLU A 47 -18.63 1.67 -20.83
N GLY A 48 -19.83 1.20 -20.47
CA GLY A 48 -20.15 -0.23 -20.38
C GLY A 48 -20.02 -0.93 -19.03
N GLY A 49 -19.76 -0.23 -17.92
CA GLY A 49 -19.70 -0.86 -16.59
C GLY A 49 -18.46 -1.75 -16.35
N GLN A 50 -17.44 -1.61 -17.20
CA GLN A 50 -16.19 -2.33 -17.09
C GLN A 50 -15.30 -1.70 -16.00
N LYS A 51 -14.69 -2.51 -15.13
CA LYS A 51 -13.76 -2.04 -14.06
C LYS A 51 -12.68 -1.13 -14.65
N SER A 52 -12.38 -0.04 -13.95
CA SER A 52 -11.25 0.85 -14.29
C SER A 52 -9.94 0.07 -14.26
N ASP A 53 -9.16 0.09 -15.34
CA ASP A 53 -7.84 -0.52 -15.33
C ASP A 53 -6.87 0.37 -14.55
N VAL A 54 -6.08 -0.27 -13.68
CA VAL A 54 -5.03 0.39 -12.90
C VAL A 54 -3.68 -0.12 -13.38
N VAL A 55 -2.88 0.78 -13.92
CA VAL A 55 -1.52 0.48 -14.38
C VAL A 55 -0.52 1.05 -13.39
N GLU A 56 0.31 0.19 -12.79
CA GLU A 56 1.42 0.59 -11.93
C GLU A 56 2.76 0.43 -12.65
N ARG A 57 3.51 1.51 -12.82
CA ARG A 57 4.89 1.49 -13.33
C ARG A 57 5.89 1.69 -12.20
N LYS A 58 6.77 0.71 -11.98
CA LYS A 58 7.77 0.71 -10.90
C LYS A 58 9.18 0.87 -11.46
N ARG A 59 9.96 1.81 -10.92
CA ARG A 59 11.36 2.04 -11.27
C ARG A 59 12.24 2.03 -10.01
N ILE A 60 13.38 1.34 -10.07
CA ILE A 60 14.44 1.47 -9.05
C ILE A 60 15.16 2.78 -9.32
N ILE A 61 15.35 3.59 -8.28
CA ILE A 61 15.99 4.90 -8.38
C ILE A 61 17.20 4.99 -7.45
N THR A 62 18.10 5.93 -7.73
CA THR A 62 19.24 6.20 -6.86
C THR A 62 18.84 6.96 -5.60
N SER A 63 19.70 6.94 -4.57
CA SER A 63 19.53 7.75 -3.35
C SER A 63 19.42 9.25 -3.67
N ARG A 64 20.22 9.73 -4.64
CA ARG A 64 20.22 11.13 -5.09
C ARG A 64 18.89 11.53 -5.72
N GLU A 65 18.37 10.71 -6.64
CA GLU A 65 17.04 10.92 -7.24
C GLU A 65 15.95 10.93 -6.17
N TRP A 66 15.99 9.96 -5.24
CA TRP A 66 15.02 9.90 -4.16
C TRP A 66 15.04 11.17 -3.30
N MET A 67 16.22 11.67 -2.91
CA MET A 67 16.34 12.90 -2.13
C MET A 67 15.81 14.12 -2.90
N SER A 68 16.07 14.21 -4.21
CA SER A 68 15.55 15.28 -5.05
C SER A 68 14.02 15.27 -5.07
N SER A 69 13.43 14.10 -5.34
CA SER A 69 11.97 13.93 -5.34
C SER A 69 11.36 14.17 -3.95
N PHE A 70 12.03 13.75 -2.88
CA PHE A 70 11.56 13.95 -1.51
C PHE A 70 11.43 15.44 -1.14
N ARG A 71 12.36 16.27 -1.64
CA ARG A 71 12.30 17.73 -1.47
C ARG A 71 11.12 18.36 -2.22
N GLN A 72 10.66 17.71 -3.28
CA GLN A 72 9.52 18.12 -4.11
C GLN A 72 8.24 17.33 -3.79
N ARG A 73 8.16 16.73 -2.60
CA ARG A 73 6.98 15.96 -2.19
C ARG A 73 5.74 16.85 -2.13
N ASP A 74 4.58 16.23 -2.28
CA ASP A 74 3.29 16.87 -2.06
C ASP A 74 3.13 17.23 -0.57
N PRO A 75 3.04 18.53 -0.21
CA PRO A 75 2.89 18.95 1.18
C PRO A 75 1.48 18.71 1.73
N THR A 76 0.49 18.44 0.87
CA THR A 76 -0.90 18.14 1.29
C THR A 76 -1.07 16.71 1.79
N ARG A 77 0.02 15.94 1.87
CA ARG A 77 0.02 14.54 2.25
C ARG A 77 1.02 14.23 3.36
N HIS A 78 0.61 13.37 4.28
CA HIS A 78 1.47 12.75 5.25
C HIS A 78 2.48 11.81 4.60
N ILE A 79 3.65 11.69 5.23
CA ILE A 79 4.60 10.63 4.94
C ILE A 79 4.09 9.36 5.63
N VAL A 80 3.72 8.36 4.84
CA VAL A 80 3.33 7.05 5.38
C VAL A 80 4.60 6.27 5.75
N LYS A 81 4.73 5.90 7.03
CA LYS A 81 5.79 5.03 7.56
C LYS A 81 5.19 3.70 8.01
N GLN A 82 5.87 2.63 7.65
CA GLN A 82 5.43 1.27 7.92
C GLN A 82 6.61 0.39 8.28
N ARG A 83 6.40 -0.48 9.27
CA ARG A 83 7.27 -1.62 9.53
C ARG A 83 6.65 -2.88 8.96
N ARG A 84 7.40 -3.57 8.11
CA ARG A 84 6.96 -4.81 7.47
C ARG A 84 7.57 -6.02 8.17
N ILE A 85 6.71 -6.92 8.63
CA ILE A 85 7.10 -8.24 9.16
C ILE A 85 6.73 -9.27 8.10
N SER A 86 7.71 -10.03 7.62
CA SER A 86 7.51 -11.07 6.61
C SER A 86 7.87 -12.42 7.21
N PHE A 87 6.99 -13.41 7.08
CA PHE A 87 7.24 -14.76 7.58
C PHE A 87 6.48 -15.80 6.74
N LEU A 88 6.88 -17.06 6.90
CA LEU A 88 6.26 -18.21 6.25
C LEU A 88 5.54 -19.04 7.33
N TYR A 89 4.32 -19.50 7.03
CA TYR A 89 3.58 -20.43 7.89
C TYR A 89 2.78 -21.38 6.99
N ASN A 90 2.87 -22.68 7.23
CA ASN A 90 2.21 -23.72 6.41
C ASN A 90 2.31 -23.49 4.90
N GLN A 91 3.53 -23.15 4.43
CA GLN A 91 3.84 -22.88 3.02
C GLN A 91 3.10 -21.66 2.43
N GLN A 92 2.48 -20.83 3.26
CA GLN A 92 1.85 -19.56 2.88
C GLN A 92 2.73 -18.39 3.33
N SER A 93 2.92 -17.43 2.43
CA SER A 93 3.73 -16.24 2.70
C SER A 93 2.84 -15.14 3.29
N PHE A 94 3.22 -14.64 4.47
CA PHE A 94 2.51 -13.57 5.16
C PHE A 94 3.37 -12.31 5.23
N ASN A 95 2.74 -11.16 5.03
CA ASN A 95 3.32 -9.84 5.26
C ASN A 95 2.39 -9.03 6.15
N ILE A 96 2.87 -8.61 7.32
CA ILE A 96 2.18 -7.65 8.19
C ILE A 96 2.78 -6.28 7.92
N HIS A 97 1.97 -5.34 7.49
CA HIS A 97 2.31 -3.91 7.46
C HIS A 97 1.78 -3.26 8.73
N VAL A 98 2.68 -2.97 9.67
CA VAL A 98 2.38 -2.18 10.85
C VAL A 98 2.57 -0.71 10.49
N TYR A 99 1.50 0.07 10.50
CA TYR A 99 1.57 1.50 10.23
C TYR A 99 2.06 2.24 11.47
N GLU A 100 3.08 3.08 11.28
CA GLU A 100 3.72 3.88 12.33
C GLU A 100 3.32 5.35 12.20
N GLU A 101 3.19 5.85 10.97
CA GLU A 101 2.70 7.19 10.65
C GLU A 101 1.89 7.15 9.35
N PRO A 102 0.84 7.97 9.19
CA PRO A 102 0.27 8.87 10.20
C PRO A 102 -0.68 8.17 11.19
N VAL A 103 -1.09 6.92 10.92
CA VAL A 103 -2.03 6.18 11.76
C VAL A 103 -1.29 5.12 12.56
N GLN A 104 -1.24 5.29 13.88
CA GLN A 104 -0.69 4.30 14.80
C GLN A 104 -1.75 3.25 15.16
N GLY A 105 -1.30 2.04 15.48
CA GLY A 105 -2.19 0.93 15.90
C GLY A 105 -2.86 0.19 14.73
N LEU A 106 -2.71 0.66 13.49
CA LEU A 106 -3.20 -0.05 12.32
C LEU A 106 -2.19 -1.09 11.83
N SER A 107 -2.63 -2.34 11.68
CA SER A 107 -1.86 -3.41 11.06
C SER A 107 -2.69 -4.09 9.97
N ILE A 108 -2.09 -4.27 8.79
CA ILE A 108 -2.72 -4.99 7.67
C ILE A 108 -1.93 -6.26 7.40
N LEU A 109 -2.60 -7.41 7.48
CA LEU A 109 -2.07 -8.71 7.11
C LEU A 109 -2.38 -8.98 5.64
N HIS A 110 -1.34 -9.25 4.86
CA HIS A 110 -1.46 -9.79 3.51
C HIS A 110 -1.03 -11.25 3.53
N ALA A 111 -1.91 -12.15 3.13
CA ALA A 111 -1.61 -13.55 2.89
C ALA A 111 -1.50 -13.79 1.38
N GLN A 112 -0.41 -14.43 0.96
CA GLN A 112 -0.26 -14.93 -0.39
C GLN A 112 -0.30 -16.45 -0.33
N VAL A 113 -1.34 -17.02 -0.93
CA VAL A 113 -1.57 -18.46 -1.04
C VAL A 113 -1.28 -18.87 -2.48
N ASP A 114 -0.64 -20.03 -2.66
CA ASP A 114 -0.56 -20.65 -3.97
C ASP A 114 -1.95 -21.23 -4.30
N GLU A 115 -2.51 -20.90 -5.47
CA GLU A 115 -3.79 -21.47 -5.91
C GLU A 115 -3.77 -23.00 -5.97
N LYS A 116 -2.58 -23.61 -6.04
CA LYS A 116 -2.39 -25.07 -6.01
C LYS A 116 -2.25 -25.66 -4.61
N ALA A 117 -2.29 -24.83 -3.57
CA ALA A 117 -2.23 -25.31 -2.19
C ALA A 117 -3.46 -26.19 -1.89
N PRO A 118 -3.31 -27.28 -1.11
CA PRO A 118 -4.40 -28.22 -0.83
C PRO A 118 -5.61 -27.60 -0.10
N SER A 119 -5.48 -26.39 0.43
CA SER A 119 -6.54 -25.61 1.08
C SER A 119 -7.33 -24.71 0.09
N ALA A 120 -6.93 -24.63 -1.17
CA ALA A 120 -7.69 -23.88 -2.18
C ALA A 120 -8.95 -24.67 -2.58
N SER A 121 -10.12 -24.23 -2.11
CA SER A 121 -11.41 -24.77 -2.51
C SER A 121 -11.60 -24.62 -4.03
N ALA A 122 -11.86 -25.75 -4.71
CA ALA A 122 -11.98 -25.86 -6.18
C ALA A 122 -13.23 -25.18 -6.79
N GLY A 123 -13.77 -24.13 -6.16
CA GLY A 123 -15.09 -23.56 -6.47
C GLY A 123 -15.15 -22.04 -6.60
N GLY A 124 -14.03 -21.32 -6.75
CA GLY A 124 -14.04 -19.85 -6.83
C GLY A 124 -14.37 -19.15 -5.50
N GLU A 125 -14.51 -19.92 -4.42
CA GLU A 125 -14.49 -19.41 -3.05
C GLU A 125 -13.04 -19.09 -2.65
N GLN A 126 -12.89 -18.03 -1.85
CA GLN A 126 -11.61 -17.49 -1.42
C GLN A 126 -10.75 -18.61 -0.82
N ALA A 127 -9.58 -18.87 -1.42
CA ALA A 127 -8.67 -19.93 -1.00
C ALA A 127 -8.50 -19.92 0.52
N ASP A 128 -8.63 -21.09 1.16
CA ASP A 128 -8.64 -21.18 2.63
C ASP A 128 -7.24 -20.79 3.14
N VAL A 129 -7.16 -19.58 3.70
CA VAL A 129 -5.94 -19.03 4.28
C VAL A 129 -5.83 -19.56 5.70
N GLU A 130 -4.84 -20.41 5.95
CA GLU A 130 -4.59 -20.93 7.30
C GLU A 130 -3.91 -19.85 8.15
N ILE A 131 -4.71 -19.07 8.88
CA ILE A 131 -4.21 -18.03 9.76
C ILE A 131 -3.45 -18.69 10.94
N PRO A 132 -2.16 -18.34 11.16
CA PRO A 132 -1.43 -18.86 12.30
C PRO A 132 -2.14 -18.54 13.63
N PRO A 133 -2.20 -19.49 14.58
CA PRO A 133 -2.99 -19.33 15.82
C PRO A 133 -2.47 -18.22 16.75
N PHE A 134 -1.24 -17.75 16.53
CA PHE A 134 -0.67 -16.61 17.26
C PHE A 134 -1.12 -15.24 16.71
N LEU A 135 -1.85 -15.20 15.59
CA LEU A 135 -2.40 -13.97 15.05
C LEU A 135 -3.87 -13.81 15.42
N SER A 136 -4.22 -12.63 15.93
CA SER A 136 -5.61 -12.20 16.12
C SER A 136 -6.03 -11.34 14.94
N VAL A 137 -6.88 -11.87 14.06
CA VAL A 137 -7.43 -11.12 12.91
C VAL A 137 -8.82 -10.62 13.28
N GLU A 138 -9.00 -9.29 13.28
CA GLU A 138 -10.28 -8.66 13.61
C GLU A 138 -11.32 -8.88 12.51
N ARG A 139 -10.97 -8.57 11.26
CA ARG A 139 -11.84 -8.77 10.10
C ARG A 139 -11.05 -8.91 8.79
N PRO A 140 -11.57 -9.63 7.79
CA PRO A 140 -11.03 -9.62 6.45
C PRO A 140 -11.33 -8.29 5.73
N LEU A 141 -10.37 -7.81 4.91
CA LEU A 141 -10.56 -6.72 3.95
C LEU A 141 -10.97 -7.32 2.60
N ARG A 142 -12.04 -6.79 1.99
CA ARG A 142 -12.63 -7.31 0.74
C ARG A 142 -12.31 -6.44 -0.48
N GLN A 143 -11.34 -5.53 -0.35
CA GLN A 143 -10.94 -4.58 -1.42
C GLN A 143 -12.13 -3.77 -1.95
N THR A 144 -13.10 -3.47 -1.09
CA THR A 144 -14.22 -2.59 -1.44
C THR A 144 -13.72 -1.14 -1.55
N ALA A 145 -14.53 -0.28 -2.18
CA ALA A 145 -14.22 1.16 -2.20
C ALA A 145 -14.10 1.76 -0.79
N GLU A 146 -14.86 1.24 0.18
CA GLU A 146 -14.78 1.64 1.58
C GLU A 146 -13.46 1.18 2.23
N ASP A 147 -13.05 -0.06 1.99
CA ASP A 147 -11.77 -0.56 2.48
C ASP A 147 -10.59 0.24 1.90
N GLU A 148 -10.62 0.56 0.60
CA GLU A 148 -9.57 1.39 -0.02
C GLU A 148 -9.57 2.82 0.54
N LYS A 149 -10.76 3.38 0.83
CA LYS A 149 -10.89 4.70 1.44
C LYS A 149 -10.35 4.74 2.87
N LEU A 150 -10.52 3.66 3.64
CA LEU A 150 -10.15 3.62 5.05
C LEU A 150 -8.72 3.11 5.29
N TYR A 151 -8.25 2.15 4.49
CA TYR A 151 -7.01 1.41 4.72
C TYR A 151 -6.01 1.50 3.57
N GLY A 152 -6.41 2.05 2.42
CA GLY A 152 -5.51 2.27 1.29
C GLY A 152 -4.41 3.27 1.66
N ALA A 153 -3.16 2.94 1.36
CA ALA A 153 -2.01 3.80 1.67
C ALA A 153 -2.12 5.19 1.03
N TYR A 154 -2.79 5.29 -0.13
CA TYR A 154 -3.11 6.56 -0.77
C TYR A 154 -4.05 7.39 0.09
N SER A 155 -5.16 6.81 0.55
CA SER A 155 -6.14 7.46 1.41
C SER A 155 -5.54 7.85 2.76
N LEU A 156 -4.78 6.95 3.38
CA LEU A 156 -4.06 7.19 4.64
C LEU A 156 -3.02 8.31 4.53
N SER A 157 -2.52 8.61 3.33
CA SER A 157 -1.60 9.73 3.14
C SER A 157 -2.27 11.10 3.15
N THR A 158 -3.60 11.19 2.99
CA THR A 158 -4.28 12.49 2.89
C THR A 158 -4.27 13.22 4.23
N ILE A 159 -3.90 14.51 4.22
CA ILE A 159 -4.12 15.38 5.37
C ILE A 159 -5.59 15.77 5.30
N LYS A 160 -6.42 15.23 6.19
CA LYS A 160 -7.78 15.74 6.35
C LYS A 160 -7.64 17.18 6.85
N GLY A 161 -8.07 18.15 6.05
CA GLY A 161 -8.22 19.51 6.55
C GLY A 161 -9.03 19.46 7.83
N GLU A 162 -8.59 20.16 8.88
CA GLU A 162 -9.43 20.42 10.04
C GLU A 162 -10.78 20.88 9.49
N GLY A 163 -11.82 20.10 9.79
CA GLY A 163 -13.18 20.50 9.44
C GLY A 163 -13.38 21.86 10.07
N GLY A 164 -13.63 22.87 9.23
CA GLY A 164 -14.17 24.13 9.70
C GLY A 164 -15.39 23.81 10.55
N SER A 165 -15.21 23.94 11.87
CA SER A 165 -16.31 24.06 12.79
C SER A 165 -16.89 25.44 12.50
N SER A 166 -17.85 25.47 11.58
CA SER A 166 -18.76 26.59 11.45
C SER A 166 -19.69 26.52 12.66
N GLU A 167 -19.36 27.29 13.70
CA GLU A 167 -20.37 27.80 14.63
C GLU A 167 -21.32 28.77 13.91
#